data_AF-A0A5D0HZB7-F1
#
_entry.id   AF-A0A5D0HZB7-F1
#
_cell.length_a   1.000
_cell.length_b   1.000
_cell.length_c   1.000
_cell.angle_alpha   90.00
_cell.angle_beta   90.00
_cell.angle_gamma   90.00
#
_symmetry.space_group_name_H-M   'P 1'
#
loop_
_entity.id
_entity.type
_entity.pdbx_description
1 polymer ?
#
loop_
_entity_poly.entity_id
_entity_poly.type
_entity_poly.pdbx_seq_one_letter_code
_entity_poly.pdbx_strand_id
1 'polypeptide(L)'
;MTFEEKLRQLIKTKYSKLSDLAVKFDMNYSQLSQYVNGKKISIDFLTKIIKEFPEADLNWLLRDDDAMVKENPEEYKAILNNEQIIEKIEGLLQELKEKLPS
;
A
#
# COMPACT_ATOMS: atom_id res chain seq x y z
N MET A 1 -14.27 -4.24 7.46
CA MET A 1 -14.53 -4.16 6.00
C MET A 1 -13.78 -5.28 5.32
N THR A 2 -14.38 -5.97 4.35
CA THR A 2 -13.66 -7.00 3.59
C THR A 2 -12.70 -6.36 2.57
N PHE A 3 -11.66 -7.11 2.15
CA PHE A 3 -10.74 -6.69 1.09
C PHE A 3 -11.49 -6.17 -0.16
N GLU A 4 -12.58 -6.86 -0.54
CA GLU A 4 -13.40 -6.53 -1.70
C GLU A 4 -14.03 -5.14 -1.60
N GLU A 5 -14.55 -4.79 -0.43
CA GLU A 5 -15.14 -3.49 -0.17
C GLU A 5 -14.08 -2.38 -0.21
N LYS A 6 -12.91 -2.63 0.39
CA LYS A 6 -11.79 -1.70 0.40
C LYS A 6 -11.25 -1.45 -1.00
N LEU A 7 -11.08 -2.51 -1.78
CA LEU A 7 -10.66 -2.43 -3.17
C LEU A 7 -11.69 -1.65 -4.01
N ARG A 8 -13.00 -1.90 -3.83
CA ARG A 8 -14.05 -1.14 -4.52
C ARG A 8 -14.04 0.34 -4.15
N GLN A 9 -13.79 0.67 -2.88
CA GLN A 9 -13.65 2.07 -2.45
C GLN A 9 -12.42 2.73 -3.07
N LEU A 10 -11.28 2.04 -3.06
CA LEU A 10 -10.05 2.53 -3.65
C LEU A 10 -10.22 2.79 -5.15
N ILE A 11 -10.84 1.86 -5.87
CA ILE A 11 -11.08 2.03 -7.31
C ILE A 11 -11.99 3.23 -7.56
N LYS A 12 -13.02 3.44 -6.74
CA LYS A 12 -13.95 4.57 -6.87
C LYS A 12 -13.30 5.95 -6.68
N THR A 13 -12.14 6.05 -6.03
CA THR A 13 -11.48 7.37 -5.86
C THR A 13 -10.89 7.88 -7.18
N LYS A 14 -10.48 6.99 -8.08
CA LYS A 14 -9.80 7.34 -9.34
C LYS A 14 -10.56 6.90 -10.59
N TYR A 15 -11.38 5.86 -10.50
CA TYR A 15 -12.13 5.28 -11.62
C TYR A 15 -13.61 5.14 -11.29
N SER A 16 -14.48 5.59 -12.20
CA SER A 16 -15.92 5.47 -12.02
C SER A 16 -16.44 4.06 -12.22
N LYS A 17 -15.75 3.21 -13.00
CA LYS A 17 -16.15 1.83 -13.27
C LYS A 17 -14.96 0.87 -13.17
N LEU A 18 -15.24 -0.34 -12.70
CA LEU A 18 -14.29 -1.46 -12.70
C LEU A 18 -13.78 -1.79 -14.11
N SER A 19 -14.60 -1.57 -15.13
CA SER A 19 -14.25 -1.79 -16.53
C SER A 19 -13.07 -0.93 -16.98
N ASP A 20 -12.98 0.31 -16.51
CA ASP A 20 -11.86 1.21 -16.86
C ASP A 20 -10.54 0.72 -16.25
N LEU A 21 -10.60 0.18 -15.04
CA LEU A 21 -9.44 -0.44 -14.39
C LEU A 21 -9.03 -1.74 -15.11
N ALA A 22 -9.99 -2.56 -15.57
CA ALA A 22 -9.71 -3.77 -16.33
C ALA A 22 -8.95 -3.45 -17.64
N VAL A 23 -9.40 -2.43 -18.37
CA VAL A 23 -8.72 -1.94 -19.58
C VAL A 23 -7.32 -1.43 -19.25
N LYS A 24 -7.18 -0.67 -18.16
CA LYS A 24 -5.88 -0.12 -17.75
C LYS A 24 -4.86 -1.19 -17.36
N PHE A 25 -5.31 -2.27 -16.73
CA PHE A 25 -4.44 -3.34 -16.24
C PHE A 25 -4.19 -4.45 -17.27
N ASP A 26 -4.73 -4.27 -18.48
CA ASP A 26 -4.74 -5.26 -19.57
C ASP A 26 -5.28 -6.61 -19.08
N MET A 27 -6.36 -6.56 -18.31
CA MET A 27 -6.96 -7.71 -17.67
C MET A 27 -8.37 -7.95 -18.16
N ASN A 28 -8.75 -9.22 -18.24
CA ASN A 28 -10.12 -9.57 -18.59
C ASN A 28 -11.07 -9.22 -17.43
N TYR A 29 -12.24 -8.67 -17.75
CA TYR A 29 -13.27 -8.31 -16.77
C TYR A 29 -13.64 -9.49 -15.86
N SER A 30 -13.67 -10.72 -16.38
CA SER A 30 -13.90 -11.92 -15.57
C SER A 30 -12.80 -12.16 -14.52
N GLN A 31 -11.54 -11.88 -14.85
CA GLN A 31 -10.42 -12.00 -13.89
C GLN A 31 -10.52 -10.92 -12.81
N LEU A 32 -10.80 -9.68 -13.22
CA LEU A 32 -10.98 -8.59 -12.28
C LEU A 32 -12.17 -8.84 -11.34
N SER A 33 -13.29 -9.32 -11.89
CA SER A 33 -14.46 -9.66 -11.07
C SER A 33 -14.18 -10.79 -10.10
N GLN A 34 -13.27 -11.72 -10.39
CA GLN A 34 -12.87 -12.76 -9.43
C GLN A 34 -12.04 -12.18 -8.28
N TYR A 35 -11.11 -11.28 -8.55
CA TYR A 35 -10.31 -10.63 -7.51
C TYR A 35 -11.15 -9.70 -6.62
N VAL A 36 -12.08 -8.98 -7.23
CA VAL A 36 -13.00 -8.08 -6.52
C VAL A 36 -14.10 -8.83 -5.78
N ASN A 37 -14.26 -10.13 -6.04
CA ASN A 37 -15.16 -11.03 -5.32
C ASN A 37 -14.40 -12.00 -4.38
N GLY A 38 -13.18 -11.63 -3.95
CA GLY A 38 -12.46 -12.33 -2.88
C GLY A 38 -11.76 -13.64 -3.27
N LYS A 39 -11.70 -14.01 -4.56
CA LYS A 39 -10.92 -15.18 -5.01
C LYS A 39 -9.44 -14.84 -5.14
N LYS A 40 -8.56 -15.85 -4.95
CA LYS A 40 -7.07 -15.79 -5.03
C LYS A 40 -6.56 -14.60 -5.85
N ILE A 41 -6.20 -13.52 -5.16
CA ILE A 41 -5.63 -12.33 -5.78
C ILE A 41 -4.18 -12.64 -6.15
N SER A 42 -3.76 -12.19 -7.33
CA SER A 42 -2.37 -12.38 -7.77
C SER A 42 -1.49 -11.23 -7.31
N ILE A 43 -0.22 -11.52 -6.99
CA ILE A 43 0.76 -10.49 -6.60
C ILE A 43 0.96 -9.46 -7.72
N ASP A 44 0.86 -9.88 -8.99
CA ASP A 44 0.90 -8.98 -10.14
C ASP A 44 -0.21 -7.90 -10.06
N PHE A 45 -1.43 -8.30 -9.68
CA PHE A 45 -2.55 -7.38 -9.53
C PHE A 45 -2.31 -6.38 -8.40
N LEU A 46 -1.82 -6.85 -7.24
CA LEU A 46 -1.47 -5.96 -6.13
C LEU A 46 -0.38 -4.97 -6.52
N THR A 47 0.64 -5.41 -7.27
CA THR A 47 1.72 -4.55 -7.75
C THR A 47 1.20 -3.47 -8.70
N LYS A 48 0.25 -3.81 -9.59
CA LYS A 48 -0.41 -2.84 -10.47
C LYS A 48 -1.27 -1.84 -9.68
N ILE A 49 -2.02 -2.31 -8.67
CA ILE A 49 -2.79 -1.44 -7.78
C ILE A 49 -1.87 -0.46 -7.04
N ILE A 50 -0.77 -0.91 -6.44
CA ILE A 50 0.16 -0.03 -5.71
C ILE A 50 0.79 1.01 -6.66
N LYS A 51 1.11 0.63 -7.90
CA LYS A 51 1.62 1.56 -8.91
C LYS A 51 0.59 2.59 -9.34
N GLU A 52 -0.67 2.19 -9.48
CA GLU A 52 -1.76 3.07 -9.91
C GLU A 52 -2.27 3.96 -8.77
N PHE A 53 -2.17 3.47 -7.54
CA PHE A 53 -2.57 4.15 -6.31
C PHE A 53 -1.39 4.19 -5.32
N PRO A 54 -0.35 5.00 -5.59
CA PRO A 54 0.80 5.11 -4.68
C PRO A 54 0.42 5.73 -3.32
N GLU A 55 -0.70 6.44 -3.26
CA GLU A 55 -1.27 7.03 -2.04
C GLU A 55 -2.11 6.02 -1.23
N ALA A 56 -2.35 4.81 -1.77
CA ALA A 56 -3.12 3.80 -1.08
C ALA A 56 -2.28 3.06 -0.03
N ASP A 57 -2.78 2.95 1.19
CA ASP A 57 -2.17 2.11 2.20
C ASP A 57 -2.45 0.62 1.90
N LEU A 58 -1.40 -0.11 1.55
CA LEU A 58 -1.48 -1.53 1.21
C LEU A 58 -1.89 -2.39 2.43
N ASN A 59 -1.48 -2.01 3.64
CA ASN A 59 -1.88 -2.74 4.84
C ASN A 59 -3.35 -2.53 5.13
N TRP A 60 -3.86 -1.31 4.96
CA TRP A 60 -5.29 -1.05 5.08
C TRP A 60 -6.06 -1.93 4.09
N LEU A 61 -5.60 -2.02 2.85
CA LEU A 61 -6.23 -2.83 1.81
C LEU A 61 -6.23 -4.34 2.16
N LEU A 62 -5.09 -4.88 2.61
CA LEU A 62 -4.88 -6.32 2.86
C LEU A 62 -5.30 -6.80 4.25
N ARG A 63 -5.45 -5.91 5.24
CA ARG A 63 -5.80 -6.28 6.61
C ARG A 63 -7.28 -6.61 6.69
N ASP A 64 -7.59 -7.86 7.02
CA ASP A 64 -8.93 -8.23 7.48
C ASP A 64 -9.12 -7.75 8.91
N ASP A 65 -10.19 -7.00 9.17
CA ASP A 65 -10.54 -6.49 10.51
C ASP A 65 -10.74 -7.63 11.53
N ASP A 66 -10.99 -8.85 11.05
CA ASP A 66 -11.31 -10.04 11.88
C ASP A 66 -10.07 -10.72 12.48
N ALA A 67 -8.87 -10.48 11.93
CA ALA A 67 -7.63 -11.07 12.42
C ALA A 67 -6.89 -10.09 13.35
N MET A 68 -7.36 -9.97 14.60
CA MET A 68 -6.70 -9.15 15.62
C MET A 68 -5.33 -9.71 16.02
N VAL A 69 -4.29 -9.28 15.31
CA VAL A 69 -2.96 -9.06 15.91
C VAL A 69 -2.75 -7.54 15.91
N LYS A 70 -2.81 -6.95 17.11
CA LYS A 70 -2.40 -5.57 17.33
C LYS A 70 -0.89 -5.51 17.25
N GLU A 71 -0.35 -5.51 16.04
CA GLU A 71 1.02 -5.04 15.83
C GLU A 71 1.04 -3.54 16.13
N ASN A 72 2.05 -3.10 16.89
CA ASN A 72 2.32 -1.69 17.06
C ASN A 72 2.42 -1.06 15.68
N PRO A 73 1.84 0.13 15.44
CA PRO A 73 2.02 0.83 14.17
C PRO A 73 3.49 1.21 14.05
N GLU A 74 4.31 0.32 13.48
CA GLU A 74 5.56 0.73 12.88
C GLU A 74 5.17 1.55 11.65
N GLU A 75 5.44 2.86 11.72
CA GLU A 75 5.33 3.74 10.58
C GLU A 75 6.02 3.07 9.39
N TYR A 76 5.28 2.93 8.29
CA TYR A 76 5.82 2.44 7.03
C TYR A 76 7.02 3.32 6.69
N LYS A 77 8.24 2.81 6.91
CA LYS A 77 9.46 3.47 6.50
C LYS A 77 9.37 3.51 4.98
N ALA A 78 9.08 4.70 4.44
CA ALA A 78 9.24 4.97 3.02
C ALA A 78 10.56 4.32 2.59
N ILE A 79 10.56 3.64 1.44
CA ILE A 79 11.79 3.10 0.87
C ILE A 79 12.64 4.32 0.50
N LEU A 80 13.43 4.79 1.46
CA LEU A 80 14.35 5.90 1.30
C LEU A 80 15.39 5.44 0.28
N ASN A 81 15.64 6.26 -0.73
CA ASN A 81 16.79 6.03 -1.59
C ASN A 81 18.08 6.25 -0.79
N ASN A 82 19.22 5.84 -1.33
CA ASN A 82 20.50 5.91 -0.62
C ASN A 82 20.82 7.34 -0.13
N GLU A 83 20.44 8.38 -0.88
CA GLU A 83 20.64 9.78 -0.49
C GLU A 83 19.79 10.16 0.73
N GLN A 84 18.51 9.81 0.75
CA GLN A 84 17.63 10.09 1.89
C GLN A 84 17.98 9.25 3.12
N ILE A 85 18.56 8.06 2.94
CA ILE A 85 19.11 7.26 4.04
C ILE A 85 20.30 7.99 4.67
N ILE A 86 21.20 8.55 3.85
CA ILE A 86 22.37 9.31 4.31
C ILE A 86 21.91 10.53 5.09
N GLU A 87 20.99 11.35 4.55
CA GLU A 87 20.48 12.54 5.25
C GLU A 87 19.87 12.19 6.62
N LYS A 88 19.11 11.09 6.69
CA LYS A 88 18.50 10.65 7.95
C LYS A 88 19.55 10.20 8.97
N ILE A 89 20.60 9.50 8.52
CA ILE A 89 21.71 9.08 9.38
C ILE A 89 22.49 10.30 9.90
N GLU A 90 22.73 11.31 9.06
CA GLU A 90 23.42 12.53 9.45
C GLU A 90 22.64 13.33 10.51
N GLY A 91 21.32 13.47 10.33
CA GLY A 91 20.46 14.12 11.33
C GLY A 91 20.48 13.41 12.68
N LEU A 92 20.36 12.08 12.69
CA LEU A 92 20.42 11.28 13.93
C LEU A 92 21.80 11.35 14.60
N LEU A 93 22.88 11.41 13.82
CA LEU A 93 24.24 11.59 14.34
C LEU A 93 24.42 12.96 15.00
N GLN A 94 23.82 14.00 14.44
CA GLN A 94 23.86 15.35 15.01
C GLN A 94 23.09 15.41 16.33
N GLU A 95 21.86 14.88 16.37
CA GLU A 95 21.08 14.80 17.60
C GLU A 95 21.80 14.02 18.71
N LEU A 96 22.50 12.94 18.36
CA LEU A 96 23.28 12.17 19.32
C LEU A 96 24.47 12.96 19.86
N LYS A 97 25.16 13.72 19.00
CA LYS A 97 26.26 14.62 19.42
C LYS A 97 25.77 15.72 20.35
N GLU A 98 24.59 16.27 20.12
CA GLU A 98 24.00 17.30 20.99
C GLU A 98 23.57 16.73 22.36
N LYS A 99 23.24 15.44 22.42
CA LYS A 99 22.85 14.74 23.66
C LYS A 99 24.02 14.18 24.45
N LEU A 100 25.24 14.18 23.90
CA LEU A 100 26.45 13.83 24.64
C LEU A 100 26.95 15.10 25.36
N PRO A 101 26.84 15.19 26.70
CA PRO A 101 27.50 16.25 27.43
C PRO A 101 29.02 16.13 27.20
N SER A 102 29.67 17.27 26.95
CA SER A 102 31.13 17.37 26.78
C SER A 102 31.91 16.78 27.94
#